data_AF-A0A5K1GM40-F1
#
_entry.id   AF-A0A5K1GM40-F1
#
_cell.length_a   1.000
_cell.length_b   1.000
_cell.length_c   1.000
_cell.angle_alpha   90.00
_cell.angle_beta   90.00
_cell.angle_gamma   90.00
#
_symmetry.space_group_name_H-M   'P 1'
#
loop_
_entity.id
_entity.type
_entity.pdbx_description
1 polymer ?
#
loop_
_entity_poly.entity_id
_entity_poly.type
_entity_poly.pdbx_seq_one_letter_code
_entity_poly.pdbx_strand_id
1 'polypeptide(L)' 'TCTERQYPPAEVAQILDTAVTSLQPCCSENLVTYREIQQCMGMVKNQILALIPTQHSVPLPTELSTM' A
#
# COMPACT_ATOMS: atom_id res chain seq x y z
N THR A 1 -0.15 23.87 -9.00
CA THR A 1 -1.26 23.94 -8.02
C THR A 1 -1.47 22.57 -7.42
N CYS A 2 -1.55 22.46 -6.09
CA CYS A 2 -1.88 21.20 -5.43
C CYS A 2 -3.40 21.00 -5.56
N THR A 3 -3.83 20.03 -6.35
CA THR A 3 -5.27 19.73 -6.54
C THR A 3 -5.61 18.48 -5.73
N GLU A 4 -6.56 18.61 -4.81
CA GLU A 4 -7.10 17.45 -4.09
C GLU A 4 -7.85 16.56 -5.09
N ARG A 5 -7.43 15.30 -5.19
CA ARG A 5 -8.06 14.28 -6.04
C ARG A 5 -8.25 13.01 -5.24
N GLN A 6 -9.38 12.36 -5.45
CA GLN A 6 -9.64 11.04 -4.92
C GLN A 6 -9.13 10.01 -5.92
N TYR A 7 -8.22 9.15 -5.46
CA TYR A 7 -7.69 8.02 -6.22
C TYR A 7 -7.95 6.73 -5.44
N PRO A 8 -8.18 5.59 -6.12
CA PRO A 8 -8.26 4.29 -5.46
C PRO A 8 -7.00 4.01 -4.62
N PRO A 9 -7.11 3.37 -3.44
CA PRO A 9 -5.95 3.08 -2.59
C PRO A 9 -4.81 2.34 -3.30
N ALA A 10 -5.14 1.43 -4.21
CA ALA A 10 -4.16 0.71 -5.02
C ALA A 10 -3.36 1.63 -5.96
N GLU A 11 -4.03 2.62 -6.56
CA GLU A 11 -3.37 3.60 -7.44
C GLU A 11 -2.46 4.53 -6.64
N VAL A 12 -2.92 4.99 -5.47
CA VAL A 12 -2.08 5.78 -4.54
C VAL A 12 -0.84 5.01 -4.12
N ALA A 13 -0.99 3.73 -3.75
CA ALA A 13 0.13 2.86 -3.41
C ALA A 13 1.15 2.74 -4.55
N GLN A 14 0.69 2.62 -5.80
CA GLN A 14 1.55 2.55 -6.98
C GLN A 14 2.29 3.86 -7.25
N ILE A 15 1.61 5.00 -7.09
CA ILE A 15 2.24 6.33 -7.23
C ILE A 15 3.36 6.50 -6.19
N LEU A 16 3.11 6.09 -4.94
CA LEU A 16 4.11 6.13 -3.87
C LEU A 16 5.33 5.25 -4.19
N ASP A 17 5.11 4.02 -4.67
CA ASP A 17 6.20 3.11 -5.08
C ASP A 17 7.03 3.71 -6.24
N THR A 18 6.37 4.34 -7.20
CA THR A 18 7.02 5.00 -8.34
C THR A 18 7.86 6.18 -7.87
N ALA A 19 7.31 7.02 -6.98
CA ALA A 19 8.01 8.19 -6.45
C ALA A 19 9.27 7.79 -5.68
N VAL A 20 9.19 6.79 -4.79
CA VAL A 20 10.34 6.31 -4.02
C VAL A 20 11.40 5.70 -4.93
N THR A 21 11.00 4.86 -5.89
CA THR A 21 11.95 4.24 -6.82
C THR A 21 12.65 5.29 -7.70
N SER A 22 11.95 6.37 -8.05
CA SER A 22 12.50 7.46 -8.88
C SER A 22 13.48 8.35 -8.12
N LEU A 23 13.46 8.36 -6.77
CA LEU A 23 14.41 9.16 -6.00
C LEU A 23 15.84 8.73 -6.30
N GLN A 24 16.12 7.42 -6.23
CA GLN A 24 17.43 6.78 -6.33
C GLN A 24 18.54 7.42 -5.45
N PRO A 25 19.46 6.64 -4.90
CA PRO A 25 20.61 7.22 -4.19
C PRO A 25 21.61 7.83 -5.18
N CYS A 26 21.93 9.12 -5.04
CA CYS A 26 22.96 9.78 -5.86
C CYS A 26 24.40 9.51 -5.40
N CYS A 27 24.59 9.09 -4.14
CA CYS A 27 25.88 8.69 -3.59
C CYS A 27 25.71 7.76 -2.37
N SER A 28 26.82 7.18 -1.91
CA SER A 28 26.89 6.24 -0.78
C SER A 28 26.31 6.80 0.52
N GLU A 29 26.55 8.09 0.80
CA GLU A 29 26.09 8.76 2.02
C GLU A 29 24.57 8.87 2.05
N ASN A 30 23.91 8.97 0.89
CA ASN A 30 22.46 9.02 0.77
C ASN A 30 21.80 7.63 0.86
N LEU A 31 22.56 6.53 0.85
CA LEU A 31 21.99 5.18 0.89
C LEU A 31 21.21 4.91 2.18
N VAL A 32 21.70 5.41 3.31
CA VAL A 32 21.05 5.20 4.62
C VAL A 32 19.72 5.94 4.64
N THR A 33 19.71 7.22 4.26
CA THR A 33 18.49 8.03 4.17
C THR A 33 17.49 7.46 3.16
N TYR A 34 17.96 6.98 2.01
CA TYR A 34 17.09 6.33 1.02
C TYR A 34 16.40 5.08 1.61
N ARG A 35 17.10 4.27 2.40
CA ARG A 35 16.51 3.10 3.09
C ARG A 35 15.47 3.51 4.13
N GLU A 36 15.73 4.58 4.89
CA GLU A 36 14.75 5.11 5.84
C GLU A 36 13.48 5.58 5.14
N ILE A 37 13.62 6.29 4.01
CA ILE A 37 12.50 6.69 3.16
C ILE A 37 11.71 5.46 2.69
N GLN A 38 12.39 4.43 2.20
CA GLN A 38 11.75 3.17 1.78
C GLN A 38 10.96 2.52 2.92
N GLN A 39 11.53 2.47 4.12
CA GLN A 39 10.88 1.86 5.28
C GLN A 39 9.63 2.63 5.70
N CYS A 40 9.74 3.96 5.85
CA CYS A 40 8.61 4.82 6.18
C CYS A 40 7.51 4.71 5.11
N MET A 41 7.87 4.75 3.83
CA MET A 41 6.90 4.62 2.75
C MET A 41 6.22 3.26 2.73
N GLY A 42 6.95 2.18 3.03
CA GLY A 42 6.37 0.85 3.17
C GLY A 42 5.27 0.79 4.23
N MET A 43 5.47 1.46 5.36
CA MET A 43 4.46 1.56 6.42
C MET A 43 3.22 2.35 5.98
N VAL A 44 3.41 3.47 5.29
CA VAL A 44 2.30 4.29 4.76
C VAL A 44 1.53 3.49 3.70
N LYS A 45 2.23 2.82 2.79
CA LYS A 45 1.62 1.97 1.75
C LYS A 45 0.77 0.86 2.37
N ASN A 46 1.28 0.17 3.38
CA ASN A 46 0.53 -0.90 4.04
C ASN A 46 -0.77 -0.39 4.66
N GLN A 47 -0.74 0.80 5.27
CA GLN A 47 -1.95 1.42 5.83
C GLN A 47 -2.95 1.83 4.74
N ILE A 48 -2.47 2.33 3.59
CA ILE A 48 -3.33 2.66 2.45
C ILE A 48 -4.00 1.40 1.88
N LEU A 49 -3.22 0.34 1.65
CA LEU A 49 -3.75 -0.92 1.10
C LEU A 49 -4.72 -1.62 2.05
N ALA A 50 -4.58 -1.43 3.36
CA ALA A 50 -5.52 -1.95 4.35
C ALA A 50 -6.93 -1.34 4.24
N LEU A 51 -7.09 -0.22 3.52
CA LEU A 51 -8.41 0.36 3.24
C LEU A 51 -9.19 -0.42 2.17
N ILE A 52 -8.54 -1.30 1.42
CA ILE A 52 -9.21 -2.16 0.43
C ILE A 52 -10.00 -3.22 1.20
N PRO A 53 -11.33 -3.32 0.99
CA PRO A 53 -12.13 -4.34 1.65
C PRO A 53 -11.58 -5.75 1.35
N THR A 54 -11.10 -6.43 2.37
CA THR A 54 -10.83 -7.87 2.28
C THR A 54 -12.18 -8.57 2.29
N GLN A 55 -12.39 -9.53 1.39
CA GLN A 55 -13.66 -10.25 1.24
C GLN A 55 -13.95 -11.04 2.53
N HIS A 56 -14.63 -10.42 3.50
CA HIS A 56 -15.05 -11.05 4.74
C HIS A 56 -16.48 -11.59 4.57
N SER A 57 -16.63 -12.71 3.85
CA SER A 57 -17.72 -13.69 4.03
C SER A 57 -17.67 -14.75 2.93
N VAL A 58 -17.03 -15.88 3.22
CA VAL A 58 -17.56 -17.15 2.72
C VAL A 58 -18.60 -17.57 3.77
N PRO A 59 -19.91 -17.54 3.49
CA PRO A 59 -20.86 -18.23 4.34
C PRO A 59 -20.51 -19.72 4.30
N LEU A 60 -20.23 -20.30 5.47
CA LEU A 60 -20.15 -21.74 5.65
C LEU A 60 -21.45 -22.36 5.11
N PRO A 61 -21.43 -23.39 4.25
CA PRO A 61 -22.66 -24.03 3.79
C PRO A 61 -23.41 -24.61 4.99
N THR A 62 -24.59 -24.06 5.27
CA THR A 62 -25.56 -24.58 6.25
C THR A 62 -26.26 -25.82 5.70
N GLU A 63 -25.52 -26.84 5.29
CA GLU A 63 -26.08 -28.10 4.77
C GLU A 63 -25.40 -29.27 5.46
N LEU A 64 -25.91 -29.63 6.63
CA LEU A 64 -25.98 -30.99 7.19
C LEU A 64 -26.69 -30.91 8.56
N SER A 65 -27.94 -30.46 8.55
CA SER A 65 -28.85 -30.62 9.68
C SER A 65 -30.23 -31.01 9.18
N THR A 66 -30.30 -32.10 8.40
CA THR A 66 -31.49 -32.94 8.28
C THR A 66 -31.12 -34.29 7.67
N MET A 67 -30.72 -35.25 8.51
CA MET A 67 -31.11 -36.67 8.43
C MET A 67 -30.96 -37.29 9.83
#